data_AF-A0ABD3DFJ9-F1
#
_entry.id   AF-A0ABD3DFJ9-F1
#
_cell.length_a   1.000
_cell.length_b   1.000
_cell.length_c   1.000
_cell.angle_alpha   90.00
_cell.angle_beta   90.00
_cell.angle_gamma   90.00
#
_symmetry.space_group_name_H-M   'P 1'
#
loop_
_entity.id
_entity.type
_entity.pdbx_description
1 polymer ?
#
loop_
_entity_poly.entity_id
_entity_poly.type
_entity_poly.pdbx_seq_one_letter_code
_entity_poly.pdbx_strand_id
1 'polypeptide(L)'
;MRRKSCKISKSSMVSLPDDVMTEIMFRLPIKSIIMCKCTCKALRDLISSNDFVNLHYARAKPCILLANHVGYEYVSRFMYLIEPSNMNGMSCISDDYCVCYVDDPSKGVNMKLDTKLELPVYDDKIVGDNGDYVIVNACNGFLCFHRGPQTYIVCNPFTNEYIKVPSPINYDGWTDVSRGFGFCPKTKQYKVVRWLESMDRKIPVIAEIHTLKVHKRWRTLVDTPHTINFRSIEPPMYANGFIFWVYRDSPRSYCVLSFDLEVERFRSLPKPPIDSRYTEIRMEMIGDRPSLCARPSQFKIDIWIIDDFGGVSEHWSKYASIDIINKIIIYESKRQKWRSFKIYQNKLEVKTTVYTPSFFSLKDAVPGANVKSIDWFRIAWKEEVSSFQEEVQYQIFISTLWCH
;
A
#
# COMPACT_ATOMS: atom_id res chain seq x y z
N MET A 1 -50.26 15.54 -31.61
CA MET A 1 -49.60 15.46 -30.28
C MET A 1 -48.25 16.16 -30.35
N ARG A 2 -48.13 17.35 -29.76
CA ARG A 2 -46.85 18.07 -29.62
C ARG A 2 -46.07 17.46 -28.46
N ARG A 3 -44.92 16.85 -28.72
CA ARG A 3 -43.95 16.48 -27.67
C ARG A 3 -43.42 17.78 -27.06
N LYS A 4 -43.82 18.08 -25.82
CA LYS A 4 -43.20 19.13 -25.02
C LYS A 4 -41.75 18.73 -24.76
N SER A 5 -40.82 19.48 -25.35
CA SER A 5 -39.41 19.48 -24.95
C SER A 5 -39.34 19.91 -23.49
N CYS A 6 -39.04 18.97 -22.60
CA CYS A 6 -38.64 19.30 -21.24
C CYS A 6 -37.21 19.86 -21.34
N LYS A 7 -37.07 21.18 -21.28
CA LYS A 7 -35.77 21.81 -21.08
C LYS A 7 -35.30 21.44 -19.67
N ILE A 8 -34.46 20.42 -19.57
CA ILE A 8 -33.64 20.23 -18.38
C ILE A 8 -32.73 21.46 -18.29
N SER A 9 -32.98 22.33 -17.30
CA SER A 9 -32.12 23.46 -17.00
C SER A 9 -30.69 22.95 -16.79
N LYS A 10 -29.69 23.62 -17.38
CA LYS A 10 -28.26 23.40 -17.10
C LYS A 10 -28.08 23.29 -15.57
N SER A 11 -27.60 22.15 -15.11
CA SER A 11 -27.65 21.76 -13.70
C SER A 11 -26.77 22.65 -12.81
N SER A 12 -27.27 22.91 -11.60
CA SER A 12 -26.83 23.89 -10.60
C SER A 12 -25.54 23.52 -9.85
N MET A 13 -24.65 22.72 -10.44
CA MET A 13 -23.36 22.38 -9.81
C MET A 13 -22.21 23.27 -10.29
N VAL A 14 -22.41 24.00 -11.40
CA VAL A 14 -21.37 24.84 -12.06
C VAL A 14 -21.49 26.32 -11.61
N SER A 15 -22.21 26.62 -10.53
CA SER A 15 -22.37 27.98 -9.99
C SER A 15 -21.64 28.21 -8.66
N LEU A 16 -21.02 27.16 -8.10
CA LEU A 16 -20.23 27.28 -6.88
C LEU A 16 -18.78 27.68 -7.24
N PRO A 17 -18.16 28.57 -6.46
CA PRO A 17 -16.73 28.84 -6.56
C PRO A 17 -15.86 27.58 -6.42
N ASP A 18 -14.70 27.55 -7.10
CA ASP A 18 -13.81 26.39 -7.17
C ASP A 18 -13.25 25.96 -5.80
N ASP A 19 -13.06 26.91 -4.88
CA ASP A 19 -12.63 26.67 -3.50
C ASP A 19 -13.70 25.92 -2.70
N VAL A 20 -14.97 26.33 -2.81
CA VAL A 20 -16.09 25.62 -2.18
C VAL A 20 -16.25 24.22 -2.76
N MET A 21 -16.12 24.08 -4.08
CA MET A 21 -16.15 22.77 -4.75
C MET A 21 -15.01 21.87 -4.29
N THR A 22 -13.81 22.43 -4.12
CA THR A 22 -12.63 21.71 -3.61
C THR A 22 -12.87 21.19 -2.19
N GLU A 23 -13.39 22.02 -1.29
CA GLU A 23 -13.74 21.61 0.08
C GLU A 23 -14.86 20.56 0.13
N ILE A 24 -15.82 20.61 -0.80
CA ILE A 24 -16.84 19.55 -0.94
C ILE A 24 -16.16 18.24 -1.35
N MET A 25 -15.30 18.27 -2.38
CA MET A 25 -14.61 17.08 -2.88
C MET A 25 -13.72 16.42 -1.81
N PHE A 26 -13.04 17.20 -0.95
CA PHE A 26 -12.24 16.65 0.15
C PHE A 26 -13.04 15.90 1.23
N ARG A 27 -14.35 16.13 1.32
CA ARG A 27 -15.23 15.42 2.26
C ARG A 27 -15.82 14.14 1.67
N LEU A 28 -15.65 13.93 0.36
CA LEU A 28 -16.18 12.76 -0.33
C LEU A 28 -15.20 11.59 -0.22
N PRO A 29 -15.70 10.35 -0.14
CA PRO A 29 -14.87 9.17 -0.33
C PRO A 29 -14.18 9.19 -1.68
N ILE A 30 -13.02 8.56 -1.78
CA ILE A 30 -12.18 8.66 -2.98
C ILE A 30 -12.87 8.11 -4.22
N LYS A 31 -13.63 7.02 -4.07
CA LYS A 31 -14.47 6.47 -5.14
C LYS A 31 -15.43 7.52 -5.69
N SER A 32 -16.06 8.31 -4.83
CA SER A 32 -16.99 9.37 -5.24
C SER A 32 -16.27 10.49 -5.99
N ILE A 33 -15.06 10.88 -5.56
CA ILE A 33 -14.24 11.87 -6.28
C ILE A 33 -13.89 11.37 -7.69
N ILE A 34 -13.50 10.10 -7.84
CA ILE A 34 -13.24 9.50 -9.16
C ILE A 34 -14.49 9.54 -10.04
N MET A 35 -15.65 9.18 -9.48
CA MET A 35 -16.93 9.23 -10.21
C MET A 35 -17.28 10.67 -10.62
N CYS A 36 -17.00 11.68 -9.78
CA CYS A 36 -17.18 13.09 -10.11
C CYS A 36 -16.35 13.53 -11.33
N LYS A 37 -15.13 13.00 -11.54
CA LYS A 37 -14.35 13.27 -12.77
C LYS A 37 -15.10 12.84 -14.04
N CYS A 38 -16.02 11.87 -13.91
CA CYS A 38 -16.75 11.29 -15.02
C CYS A 38 -18.09 11.99 -15.31
N THR A 39 -18.58 12.87 -14.43
CA THR A 39 -19.92 13.48 -14.60
C THR A 39 -19.91 14.72 -15.49
N CYS A 40 -18.93 15.61 -15.36
CA CYS A 40 -18.84 16.82 -16.19
C CYS A 40 -17.40 17.30 -16.38
N LYS A 41 -17.19 18.19 -17.38
CA LYS A 41 -15.86 18.75 -17.70
C LYS A 41 -15.32 19.62 -16.57
N ALA A 42 -16.15 20.51 -16.01
CA ALA A 42 -15.72 21.41 -14.93
C ALA A 42 -15.15 20.65 -13.73
N LEU A 43 -15.83 19.59 -13.26
CA LEU A 43 -15.33 18.75 -12.18
C LEU A 43 -14.06 17.98 -12.56
N ARG A 44 -14.00 17.48 -13.80
CA ARG A 44 -12.79 16.80 -14.29
C ARG A 44 -11.60 17.75 -14.29
N ASP A 45 -11.78 18.97 -14.75
CA ASP A 45 -10.75 19.99 -14.85
C ASP A 45 -10.32 20.44 -13.44
N LEU A 46 -11.28 20.66 -12.53
CA LEU A 46 -11.00 20.96 -11.11
C LEU A 46 -10.19 19.85 -10.44
N ILE A 47 -10.66 18.60 -10.50
CA ILE A 47 -10.02 17.46 -9.82
C ILE A 47 -8.68 17.10 -10.46
N SER A 48 -8.48 17.41 -11.74
CA SER A 48 -7.21 17.19 -12.44
C SER A 48 -6.26 18.39 -12.35
N SER A 49 -6.68 19.50 -11.72
CA SER A 49 -5.82 20.66 -11.51
C SER A 49 -4.71 20.35 -10.51
N ASN A 50 -3.54 20.94 -10.72
CA ASN A 50 -2.40 20.75 -9.82
C ASN A 50 -2.73 21.21 -8.39
N ASP A 51 -3.49 22.29 -8.24
CA ASP A 51 -3.88 22.82 -6.92
C ASP A 51 -4.72 21.81 -6.16
N PHE A 52 -5.75 21.24 -6.80
CA PHE A 52 -6.56 20.20 -6.18
C PHE A 52 -5.73 18.97 -5.83
N VAL A 53 -4.91 18.47 -6.76
CA VAL A 53 -4.12 17.24 -6.55
C VAL A 53 -3.13 17.41 -5.39
N ASN A 54 -2.41 18.53 -5.34
CA ASN A 54 -1.45 18.82 -4.27
C ASN A 54 -2.15 18.97 -2.92
N LEU A 55 -3.23 19.75 -2.87
CA LEU A 55 -3.99 19.96 -1.62
C LEU A 55 -4.68 18.67 -1.16
N HIS A 56 -5.22 17.87 -2.08
CA HIS A 56 -5.80 16.57 -1.78
C HIS A 56 -4.76 15.66 -1.15
N TYR A 57 -3.58 15.53 -1.76
CA TYR A 57 -2.53 14.65 -1.26
C TYR A 57 -2.00 15.12 0.10
N ALA A 58 -1.84 16.42 0.30
CA ALA A 58 -1.41 16.98 1.58
C ALA A 58 -2.42 16.74 2.72
N ARG A 59 -3.71 16.61 2.40
CA ARG A 59 -4.79 16.31 3.36
C ARG A 59 -5.18 14.82 3.38
N ALA A 60 -4.64 14.02 2.47
CA ALA A 60 -5.01 12.62 2.33
C ALA A 60 -4.49 11.84 3.53
N LYS A 61 -5.42 11.27 4.29
CA LYS A 61 -5.05 10.33 5.34
C LYS A 61 -4.57 9.03 4.70
N PRO A 62 -3.57 8.36 5.30
CA PRO A 62 -3.26 6.99 4.93
C PRO A 62 -4.51 6.12 5.04
N CYS A 63 -4.62 5.14 4.17
CA CYS A 63 -5.68 4.16 4.11
C CYS A 63 -5.09 2.75 4.19
N ILE A 64 -5.94 1.75 4.41
CA ILE A 64 -5.54 0.35 4.30
C ILE A 64 -5.95 -0.15 2.92
N LEU A 65 -4.96 -0.64 2.16
CA LEU A 65 -5.20 -1.37 0.93
C LEU A 65 -5.22 -2.87 1.25
N LEU A 66 -6.37 -3.50 1.04
CA LEU A 66 -6.54 -4.94 1.12
C LEU A 66 -6.33 -5.57 -0.25
N ALA A 67 -5.41 -6.53 -0.31
CA ALA A 67 -5.21 -7.34 -1.49
C ALA A 67 -5.57 -8.80 -1.16
N ASN A 68 -6.57 -9.32 -1.87
CA ASN A 68 -6.94 -10.72 -1.75
C ASN A 68 -5.81 -11.60 -2.25
N HIS A 69 -5.49 -12.62 -1.48
CA HIS A 69 -4.36 -13.48 -1.73
C HIS A 69 -4.80 -14.76 -2.47
N VAL A 70 -4.02 -15.21 -3.45
CA VAL A 70 -4.18 -16.50 -4.13
C VAL A 70 -2.91 -17.31 -3.88
N GLY A 71 -2.93 -18.30 -2.99
CA GLY A 71 -1.73 -19.09 -2.63
C GLY A 71 -0.85 -18.43 -1.56
N TYR A 72 0.49 -18.53 -1.65
CA TYR A 72 1.43 -18.08 -0.60
C TYR A 72 2.14 -16.72 -0.86
N GLU A 73 2.21 -16.23 -2.11
CA GLU A 73 2.75 -14.88 -2.37
C GLU A 73 1.94 -13.95 -3.32
N TYR A 74 0.90 -14.43 -4.00
CA TYR A 74 0.21 -13.69 -5.07
C TYR A 74 -1.05 -12.94 -4.65
N VAL A 75 -1.30 -11.79 -5.26
CA VAL A 75 -2.49 -10.97 -5.06
C VAL A 75 -3.37 -10.87 -6.29
N SER A 76 -4.69 -10.84 -6.06
CA SER A 76 -5.70 -10.53 -7.06
C SER A 76 -5.46 -9.16 -7.68
N ARG A 77 -5.87 -9.01 -8.95
CA ARG A 77 -5.93 -7.71 -9.63
C ARG A 77 -6.92 -6.74 -8.99
N PHE A 78 -7.85 -7.25 -8.20
CA PHE A 78 -8.80 -6.46 -7.45
C PHE A 78 -8.33 -6.29 -6.01
N MET A 79 -8.27 -5.04 -5.59
CA MET A 79 -7.93 -4.63 -4.23
C MET A 79 -9.10 -3.83 -3.67
N TYR A 80 -9.18 -3.74 -2.34
CA TYR A 80 -10.18 -2.94 -1.67
C TYR A 80 -9.48 -1.88 -0.82
N LEU A 81 -9.83 -0.62 -1.04
CA LEU A 81 -9.40 0.48 -0.20
C LEU A 81 -10.38 0.65 0.95
N ILE A 82 -9.85 0.59 2.17
CA ILE A 82 -10.58 0.93 3.37
C ILE A 82 -10.19 2.36 3.76
N GLU A 83 -11.16 3.26 3.61
CA GLU A 83 -11.02 4.67 3.98
C GLU A 83 -11.28 4.87 5.48
N PRO A 84 -10.63 5.84 6.16
CA PRO A 84 -10.79 6.06 7.59
C PRO A 84 -12.24 6.25 8.05
N SER A 85 -13.08 6.90 7.23
CA SER A 85 -14.52 7.08 7.50
C SER A 85 -15.30 5.76 7.61
N ASN A 86 -14.77 4.68 7.04
CA ASN A 86 -15.40 3.36 7.05
C ASN A 86 -14.88 2.47 8.20
N MET A 87 -14.00 3.00 9.05
CA MET A 87 -13.38 2.30 10.19
C MET A 87 -14.17 2.46 11.50
N ASN A 88 -15.51 2.60 11.43
CA ASN A 88 -16.35 2.80 12.62
C ASN A 88 -16.12 1.72 13.69
N GLY A 89 -15.73 2.12 14.91
CA GLY A 89 -15.41 1.20 16.01
C GLY A 89 -13.95 0.74 16.05
N MET A 90 -13.12 1.24 15.13
CA MET A 90 -11.66 1.20 15.23
C MET A 90 -11.11 2.57 15.60
N SER A 91 -10.18 2.60 16.55
CA SER A 91 -9.35 3.77 16.79
C SER A 91 -8.01 3.63 16.08
N CYS A 92 -7.54 4.77 15.61
CA CYS A 92 -6.23 4.94 14.98
C CYS A 92 -5.30 5.55 16.02
N ILE A 93 -4.03 5.13 16.07
CA ILE A 93 -3.04 5.64 17.02
C ILE A 93 -2.83 7.16 16.85
N SER A 94 -3.12 7.69 15.66
CA SER A 94 -3.28 9.13 15.41
C SER A 94 -4.15 9.34 14.17
N ASP A 95 -4.51 10.59 13.90
CA ASP A 95 -5.14 11.02 12.64
C ASP A 95 -4.28 10.74 11.38
N ASP A 96 -2.99 10.42 11.57
CA ASP A 96 -1.97 10.26 10.54
C ASP A 96 -1.51 8.79 10.34
N TYR A 97 -1.99 7.82 11.14
CA TYR A 97 -1.53 6.41 11.05
C TYR A 97 -2.67 5.39 10.95
N CYS A 98 -2.56 4.45 10.01
CA CYS A 98 -3.42 3.27 9.92
C CYS A 98 -2.85 2.08 10.67
N VAL A 99 -2.82 2.13 12.00
CA VAL A 99 -2.85 0.91 12.82
C VAL A 99 -4.17 0.90 13.54
N CYS A 100 -5.05 0.03 13.09
CA CYS A 100 -6.41 -0.01 13.59
C CYS A 100 -6.54 -1.11 14.64
N TYR A 101 -7.10 -0.74 15.79
CA TYR A 101 -7.51 -1.70 16.81
C TYR A 101 -8.97 -1.46 17.17
N VAL A 102 -9.64 -2.52 17.63
CA VAL A 102 -11.06 -2.45 17.97
C VAL A 102 -11.20 -1.85 19.37
N ASP A 103 -11.93 -0.74 19.49
CA ASP A 103 -12.13 -0.03 20.77
C ASP A 103 -12.90 -0.88 21.78
N ASP A 104 -13.91 -1.61 21.30
CA ASP A 104 -14.74 -2.51 22.09
C ASP A 104 -14.93 -3.84 21.36
N PRO A 105 -14.22 -4.90 21.76
CA PRO A 105 -14.32 -6.23 21.15
C PRO A 105 -15.73 -6.86 21.24
N SER A 106 -16.61 -6.34 22.09
CA SER A 106 -18.01 -6.77 22.18
C SER A 106 -18.87 -6.24 21.03
N LYS A 107 -18.40 -5.20 20.33
CA LYS A 107 -18.99 -4.66 19.11
C LYS A 107 -18.11 -5.12 17.96
N GLY A 108 -18.48 -6.21 17.30
CA GLY A 108 -17.80 -6.63 16.07
C GLY A 108 -17.72 -5.45 15.09
N VAL A 109 -16.57 -5.29 14.42
CA VAL A 109 -16.40 -4.20 13.44
C VAL A 109 -16.83 -4.71 12.08
N ASN A 110 -17.90 -4.13 11.55
CA ASN A 110 -18.32 -4.33 10.17
C ASN A 110 -17.62 -3.29 9.30
N MET A 111 -16.68 -3.72 8.47
CA MET A 111 -16.06 -2.85 7.47
C MET A 111 -16.79 -2.96 6.15
N LYS A 112 -17.20 -1.81 5.62
CA LYS A 112 -17.83 -1.72 4.31
C LYS A 112 -16.75 -1.55 3.23
N LEU A 113 -16.58 -2.56 2.39
CA LEU A 113 -15.64 -2.54 1.25
C LEU A 113 -16.25 -1.84 0.03
N ASP A 114 -16.39 -0.52 0.09
CA ASP A 114 -17.03 0.24 -0.98
C ASP A 114 -16.10 0.54 -2.16
N THR A 115 -14.82 0.75 -1.88
CA THR A 115 -13.83 1.22 -2.85
C THR A 115 -13.01 0.06 -3.39
N LYS A 116 -13.57 -0.63 -4.38
CA LYS A 116 -12.86 -1.63 -5.18
C LYS A 116 -11.94 -0.92 -6.19
N LEU A 117 -10.67 -1.28 -6.18
CA LEU A 117 -9.65 -0.81 -7.11
C LEU A 117 -9.22 -1.97 -8.00
N GLU A 118 -9.21 -1.76 -9.31
CA GLU A 118 -8.62 -2.69 -10.26
C GLU A 118 -7.21 -2.21 -10.61
N LEU A 119 -6.23 -3.12 -10.60
CA LEU A 119 -4.91 -2.81 -11.11
C LEU A 119 -5.00 -2.45 -12.60
N PRO A 120 -4.40 -1.33 -13.03
CA PRO A 120 -4.52 -0.83 -14.40
C PRO A 120 -3.70 -1.64 -15.43
N VAL A 121 -3.54 -2.95 -15.22
CA VAL A 121 -2.71 -3.85 -16.03
C VAL A 121 -3.62 -4.68 -16.93
N TYR A 122 -3.74 -4.22 -18.18
CA TYR A 122 -4.67 -4.77 -19.18
C TYR A 122 -3.98 -5.45 -20.35
N ASP A 123 -2.67 -5.69 -20.25
CA ASP A 123 -1.91 -6.38 -21.28
C ASP A 123 -2.05 -7.89 -21.04
N ASP A 124 -2.76 -8.60 -21.92
CA ASP A 124 -3.02 -10.05 -21.79
C ASP A 124 -1.75 -10.90 -21.67
N LYS A 125 -0.60 -10.41 -22.14
CA LYS A 125 0.70 -11.09 -21.94
C LYS A 125 1.24 -10.96 -20.52
N ILE A 126 0.75 -9.96 -19.78
CA ILE A 126 1.07 -9.69 -18.38
C ILE A 126 -0.03 -10.27 -17.48
N VAL A 127 -1.26 -10.31 -17.98
CA VAL A 127 -2.44 -10.92 -17.36
C VAL A 127 -2.56 -12.38 -17.81
N GLY A 128 -1.71 -13.27 -17.29
CA GLY A 128 -2.01 -14.71 -17.34
C GLY A 128 -3.18 -15.08 -16.41
N ASP A 129 -3.91 -16.14 -16.77
CA ASP A 129 -5.17 -16.60 -16.15
C ASP A 129 -5.12 -16.85 -14.62
N ASN A 130 -3.92 -16.99 -14.04
CA ASN A 130 -3.73 -17.34 -12.62
C ASN A 130 -3.36 -16.17 -11.67
N GLY A 131 -3.30 -14.92 -12.12
CA GLY A 131 -3.30 -13.77 -11.19
C GLY A 131 -2.07 -13.63 -10.26
N ASP A 132 -0.86 -13.70 -10.79
CA ASP A 132 0.37 -13.73 -9.99
C ASP A 132 1.08 -12.37 -9.85
N TYR A 133 0.45 -11.37 -9.22
CA TYR A 133 1.14 -10.12 -8.85
C TYR A 133 1.55 -10.14 -7.39
N VAL A 134 2.66 -9.50 -7.05
CA VAL A 134 3.06 -9.29 -5.65
C VAL A 134 3.38 -7.82 -5.45
N ILE A 135 2.80 -7.23 -4.40
CA ILE A 135 3.06 -5.85 -4.01
C ILE A 135 4.50 -5.73 -3.53
N VAL A 136 5.27 -4.82 -4.15
CA VAL A 136 6.59 -4.41 -3.67
C VAL A 136 6.40 -3.45 -2.51
N ASN A 137 5.90 -2.23 -2.75
CA ASN A 137 5.45 -1.27 -1.74
C ASN A 137 4.74 -0.07 -2.40
N ALA A 138 4.22 0.83 -1.57
CA ALA A 138 3.71 2.14 -1.98
C ALA A 138 4.77 3.25 -1.84
N CYS A 139 4.73 4.24 -2.71
CA CYS A 139 5.54 5.46 -2.63
C CYS A 139 4.81 6.62 -3.33
N ASN A 140 4.59 7.73 -2.61
CA ASN A 140 3.94 8.94 -3.13
C ASN A 140 2.57 8.70 -3.79
N GLY A 141 1.78 7.76 -3.25
CA GLY A 141 0.50 7.35 -3.84
C GLY A 141 0.62 6.54 -5.13
N PHE A 142 1.82 6.05 -5.47
CA PHE A 142 2.03 5.05 -6.52
C PHE A 142 2.33 3.69 -5.89
N LEU A 143 1.85 2.65 -6.55
CA LEU A 143 2.10 1.27 -6.15
C LEU A 143 3.09 0.63 -7.12
N CYS A 144 4.06 -0.09 -6.58
CA CYS A 144 4.91 -0.96 -7.37
C CYS A 144 4.57 -2.43 -7.12
N PHE A 145 4.48 -3.19 -8.20
CA PHE A 145 4.24 -4.64 -8.18
C PHE A 145 5.23 -5.33 -9.09
N HIS A 146 5.40 -6.62 -8.85
CA HIS A 146 6.09 -7.49 -9.79
C HIS A 146 5.27 -8.74 -10.10
N ARG A 147 5.54 -9.33 -11.26
CA ARG A 147 5.06 -10.64 -11.69
C ARG A 147 6.26 -11.47 -12.11
N GLY A 148 6.55 -12.51 -11.32
CA GLY A 148 7.78 -13.28 -11.47
C GLY A 148 9.05 -12.40 -11.35
N PRO A 149 10.20 -12.86 -11.88
CA PRO A 149 11.48 -12.16 -11.75
C PRO A 149 11.73 -11.05 -12.81
N GLN A 150 10.88 -10.94 -13.84
CA GLN A 150 11.18 -10.12 -15.03
C GLN A 150 10.20 -8.96 -15.28
N THR A 151 9.07 -8.92 -14.59
CA THR A 151 8.04 -7.92 -14.84
C THR A 151 7.84 -7.07 -13.61
N TYR A 152 8.13 -5.78 -13.73
CA TYR A 152 7.85 -4.78 -12.71
C TYR A 152 6.95 -3.70 -13.30
N ILE A 153 5.97 -3.28 -12.50
CA ILE A 153 4.96 -2.31 -12.90
C ILE A 153 4.85 -1.29 -11.78
N VAL A 154 4.85 -0.02 -12.16
CA VAL A 154 4.51 1.09 -11.27
C VAL A 154 3.19 1.66 -11.77
N CYS A 155 2.19 1.76 -10.90
CA CYS A 155 0.88 2.26 -11.29
C CYS A 155 0.28 3.20 -10.26
N ASN A 156 -0.61 4.07 -10.74
CA ASN A 156 -1.57 4.76 -9.90
C ASN A 156 -2.96 4.16 -10.19
N PRO A 157 -3.56 3.43 -9.24
CA PRO A 157 -4.87 2.81 -9.46
C PRO A 157 -6.02 3.83 -9.55
N PHE A 158 -5.85 5.07 -9.10
CA PHE A 158 -6.88 6.12 -9.14
C PHE A 158 -6.89 6.90 -10.46
N THR A 159 -5.72 7.08 -11.08
CA THR A 159 -5.61 7.69 -12.41
C THR A 159 -5.68 6.65 -13.53
N ASN A 160 -5.67 5.35 -13.18
CA ASN A 160 -5.68 4.22 -14.11
C ASN A 160 -4.48 4.25 -15.08
N GLU A 161 -3.35 4.72 -14.56
CA GLU A 161 -2.10 4.87 -15.29
C GLU A 161 -1.08 3.84 -14.80
N TYR A 162 -0.26 3.33 -15.70
CA TYR A 162 0.87 2.49 -15.34
C TYR A 162 2.07 2.65 -16.26
N ILE A 163 3.23 2.32 -15.70
CA ILE A 163 4.52 2.21 -16.37
C ILE A 163 4.98 0.77 -16.23
N LYS A 164 5.25 0.11 -17.35
CA LYS A 164 6.03 -1.14 -17.35
C LYS A 164 7.51 -0.77 -17.28
N VAL A 165 8.16 -1.18 -16.20
CA VAL A 165 9.61 -1.01 -16.06
C VAL A 165 10.30 -1.94 -17.07
N PRO A 166 11.40 -1.51 -17.71
CA PRO A 166 12.19 -2.40 -18.57
C PRO A 166 12.49 -3.72 -17.86
N SER A 167 12.33 -4.84 -18.56
CA SER A 167 12.60 -6.14 -17.96
C SER A 167 14.09 -6.25 -17.64
N PRO A 168 14.45 -6.64 -16.41
CA PRO A 168 15.83 -6.90 -16.08
C PRO A 168 16.35 -8.17 -16.77
N ILE A 169 17.68 -8.30 -16.81
CA ILE A 169 18.35 -9.52 -17.24
C ILE A 169 18.06 -10.62 -16.20
N ASN A 170 17.70 -11.81 -16.68
CA ASN A 170 17.63 -12.99 -15.85
C ASN A 170 18.96 -13.72 -15.92
N TYR A 171 19.55 -14.02 -14.76
CA TYR A 171 20.80 -14.77 -14.69
C TYR A 171 20.48 -16.21 -14.34
N ASP A 172 21.02 -17.16 -15.10
CA ASP A 172 20.79 -18.58 -14.84
C ASP A 172 21.31 -18.95 -13.45
N GLY A 173 20.45 -19.57 -12.65
CA GLY A 173 20.74 -19.93 -11.27
C GLY A 173 20.71 -18.76 -10.29
N TRP A 174 20.02 -17.67 -10.59
CA TRP A 174 19.75 -16.59 -9.65
C TRP A 174 18.26 -16.43 -9.39
N THR A 175 17.92 -15.97 -8.19
CA THR A 175 16.53 -15.71 -7.78
C THR A 175 16.39 -14.31 -7.19
N ASP A 176 15.27 -13.65 -7.47
CA ASP A 176 14.94 -12.36 -6.86
C ASP A 176 14.33 -12.57 -5.48
N VAL A 177 15.03 -12.13 -4.45
CA VAL A 177 14.76 -12.43 -3.04
C VAL A 177 14.19 -11.25 -2.26
N SER A 178 14.34 -10.03 -2.79
CA SER A 178 13.77 -8.83 -2.18
C SER A 178 13.70 -7.69 -3.18
N ARG A 179 12.74 -6.79 -3.01
CA ARG A 179 12.52 -5.65 -3.90
C ARG A 179 12.34 -4.38 -3.09
N GLY A 180 12.36 -3.22 -3.74
CA GLY A 180 11.93 -1.94 -3.16
C GLY A 180 11.67 -0.89 -4.22
N PHE A 181 10.74 0.01 -3.93
CA PHE A 181 10.37 1.12 -4.79
C PHE A 181 10.37 2.41 -3.98
N GLY A 182 10.92 3.48 -4.54
CA GLY A 182 10.97 4.75 -3.84
C GLY A 182 11.28 5.94 -4.75
N PHE A 183 11.13 7.12 -4.19
CA PHE A 183 11.35 8.40 -4.84
C PHE A 183 12.55 9.11 -4.22
N CYS A 184 13.49 9.59 -5.03
CA CYS A 184 14.56 10.46 -4.57
C CYS A 184 14.11 11.93 -4.64
N PRO A 185 13.93 12.64 -3.50
CA PRO A 185 13.46 14.01 -3.50
C PRO A 185 14.38 14.98 -4.23
N LYS A 186 15.70 14.81 -4.10
CA LYS A 186 16.70 15.69 -4.71
C LYS A 186 16.73 15.59 -6.23
N THR A 187 16.74 14.37 -6.76
CA THR A 187 16.80 14.17 -8.22
C THR A 187 15.41 14.13 -8.87
N LYS A 188 14.34 14.10 -8.07
CA LYS A 188 12.95 13.94 -8.50
C LYS A 188 12.72 12.70 -9.36
N GLN A 189 13.38 11.60 -9.00
CA GLN A 189 13.35 10.36 -9.77
C GLN A 189 12.84 9.20 -8.94
N TYR A 190 12.00 8.39 -9.57
CA TYR A 190 11.55 7.11 -9.03
C TYR A 190 12.54 6.01 -9.38
N LYS A 191 12.83 5.15 -8.41
CA LYS A 191 13.77 4.04 -8.55
C LYS A 191 13.15 2.75 -8.03
N VAL A 192 13.45 1.66 -8.72
CA VAL A 192 13.11 0.29 -8.31
C VAL A 192 14.41 -0.45 -8.04
N VAL A 193 14.51 -1.08 -6.88
CA VAL A 193 15.65 -1.89 -6.43
C VAL A 193 15.20 -3.34 -6.36
N ARG A 194 16.07 -4.27 -6.76
CA ARG A 194 15.89 -5.71 -6.57
C ARG A 194 17.16 -6.34 -6.02
N TRP A 195 17.01 -7.42 -5.27
CA TRP A 195 18.08 -8.19 -4.66
C TRP A 195 18.09 -9.59 -5.25
N LEU A 196 19.26 -10.04 -5.67
CA LEU A 196 19.45 -11.31 -6.35
C LEU A 196 20.34 -12.21 -5.52
N GLU A 197 19.92 -13.44 -5.34
CA GLU A 197 20.63 -14.51 -4.64
C GLU A 197 20.97 -15.63 -5.63
N SER A 198 22.24 -16.04 -5.66
CA SER A 198 22.68 -17.17 -6.48
C SER A 198 22.35 -18.50 -5.81
N MET A 199 22.06 -19.52 -6.62
CA MET A 199 21.98 -20.91 -6.17
C MET A 199 23.32 -21.40 -5.64
N ASP A 200 24.45 -20.87 -6.14
CA ASP A 200 25.75 -21.07 -5.50
C ASP A 200 25.89 -20.10 -4.32
N ARG A 201 25.68 -20.64 -3.11
CA ARG A 201 25.76 -19.90 -1.85
C ARG A 201 27.13 -19.30 -1.54
N LYS A 202 28.17 -19.61 -2.33
CA LYS A 202 29.49 -18.96 -2.23
C LYS A 202 29.51 -17.58 -2.89
N ILE A 203 28.56 -17.31 -3.78
CA ILE A 203 28.44 -16.02 -4.47
C ILE A 203 27.60 -15.09 -3.58
N PRO A 204 28.09 -13.89 -3.25
CA PRO A 204 27.34 -12.94 -2.44
C PRO A 204 26.09 -12.45 -3.17
N VAL A 205 25.10 -12.00 -2.40
CA VAL A 205 23.93 -11.33 -2.96
C VAL A 205 24.34 -10.08 -3.73
N ILE A 206 23.64 -9.77 -4.80
CA ILE A 206 23.82 -8.54 -5.58
C ILE A 206 22.53 -7.74 -5.58
N ALA A 207 22.64 -6.41 -5.52
CA ALA A 207 21.50 -5.53 -5.72
C ALA A 207 21.58 -4.87 -7.09
N GLU A 208 20.44 -4.75 -7.76
CA GLU A 208 20.29 -3.98 -8.98
C GLU A 208 19.25 -2.90 -8.80
N ILE A 209 19.43 -1.80 -9.54
CA ILE A 209 18.53 -0.66 -9.52
C ILE A 209 18.16 -0.21 -10.93
N HIS A 210 16.92 0.23 -11.08
CA HIS A 210 16.42 0.88 -12.26
C HIS A 210 15.81 2.23 -11.90
N THR A 211 16.34 3.30 -12.47
CA THR A 211 15.73 4.64 -12.38
C THR A 211 14.77 4.83 -13.53
N LEU A 212 13.47 5.03 -13.22
CA LEU A 212 12.43 5.15 -14.24
C LEU A 212 12.78 6.26 -15.23
N LYS A 213 12.57 5.98 -16.52
CA LYS A 213 12.86 6.83 -17.68
C LYS A 213 14.34 7.19 -17.92
N VAL A 214 15.18 7.27 -16.89
CA VAL A 214 16.58 7.68 -17.03
C VAL A 214 17.42 6.59 -17.69
N HIS A 215 17.31 5.36 -17.19
CA HIS A 215 18.10 4.24 -17.70
C HIS A 215 17.26 3.35 -18.61
N LYS A 216 17.90 2.79 -19.63
CA LYS A 216 17.28 1.80 -20.54
C LYS A 216 17.34 0.38 -19.97
N ARG A 217 18.26 0.14 -19.04
CA ARG A 217 18.55 -1.17 -18.44
C ARG A 217 18.77 -1.00 -16.94
N TRP A 218 18.60 -2.10 -16.23
CA TRP A 218 18.99 -2.22 -14.83
C TRP A 218 20.52 -2.16 -14.72
N ARG A 219 21.00 -1.65 -13.60
CA ARG A 219 22.43 -1.63 -13.27
C ARG A 219 22.68 -2.21 -11.90
N THR A 220 23.81 -2.88 -11.75
CA THR A 220 24.26 -3.44 -10.47
C THR A 220 24.78 -2.33 -9.56
N LEU A 221 24.46 -2.42 -8.28
CA LEU A 221 24.98 -1.55 -7.23
C LEU A 221 26.31 -2.10 -6.69
N VAL A 222 27.32 -1.24 -6.63
CA VAL A 222 28.71 -1.63 -6.27
C VAL A 222 28.81 -2.01 -4.79
N ASP A 223 28.18 -1.24 -3.91
CA ASP A 223 28.31 -1.37 -2.45
C ASP A 223 27.22 -2.31 -1.87
N THR A 224 26.90 -3.41 -2.54
CA THR A 224 25.90 -4.37 -2.02
C THR A 224 26.44 -5.05 -0.75
N PRO A 225 25.73 -5.02 0.40
CA PRO A 225 26.17 -5.67 1.62
C PRO A 225 26.50 -7.16 1.41
N HIS A 226 27.71 -7.57 1.78
CA HIS A 226 28.20 -8.94 1.62
C HIS A 226 27.53 -9.99 2.53
N THR A 227 26.52 -9.61 3.31
CA THR A 227 25.83 -10.52 4.22
C THR A 227 25.00 -11.57 3.45
N ILE A 228 25.25 -12.83 3.79
CA ILE A 228 24.71 -14.04 3.15
C ILE A 228 23.25 -14.22 3.60
N ASN A 229 22.33 -14.45 2.65
CA ASN A 229 20.88 -14.64 2.81
C ASN A 229 20.07 -13.39 3.22
N PHE A 230 20.14 -12.30 2.44
CA PHE A 230 19.22 -11.17 2.60
C PHE A 230 17.83 -11.52 2.06
N ARG A 231 16.89 -11.80 2.95
CA ARG A 231 15.46 -11.91 2.65
C ARG A 231 14.67 -11.01 3.58
N SER A 232 13.96 -10.05 3.01
CA SER A 232 13.06 -9.19 3.79
C SER A 232 11.90 -10.02 4.32
N ILE A 233 11.57 -9.84 5.59
CA ILE A 233 10.49 -10.57 6.27
C ILE A 233 9.13 -10.02 5.83
N GLU A 234 9.08 -8.73 5.52
CA GLU A 234 7.89 -8.00 5.10
C GLU A 234 8.22 -7.11 3.89
N PRO A 235 7.21 -6.61 3.17
CA PRO A 235 7.41 -5.57 2.16
C PRO A 235 8.25 -4.42 2.69
N PRO A 236 9.17 -3.87 1.89
CA PRO A 236 9.92 -2.68 2.29
C PRO A 236 9.03 -1.47 2.51
N MET A 237 9.50 -0.54 3.32
CA MET A 237 8.88 0.77 3.48
C MET A 237 9.71 1.82 2.74
N TYR A 238 9.06 2.68 1.96
CA TYR A 238 9.66 3.93 1.51
C TYR A 238 9.35 5.05 2.51
N ALA A 239 10.35 5.83 2.90
CA ALA A 239 10.16 7.05 3.66
C ALA A 239 11.26 8.07 3.36
N ASN A 240 10.86 9.30 3.02
CA ASN A 240 11.73 10.49 2.91
C ASN A 240 13.02 10.28 2.11
N GLY A 241 12.96 9.60 0.96
CA GLY A 241 14.14 9.34 0.13
C GLY A 241 14.93 8.08 0.51
N PHE A 242 14.45 7.31 1.49
CA PHE A 242 15.05 6.05 1.90
C PHE A 242 14.09 4.89 1.67
N ILE A 243 14.65 3.71 1.44
CA ILE A 243 13.92 2.44 1.49
C ILE A 243 14.44 1.62 2.66
N PHE A 244 13.54 1.04 3.45
CA PHE A 244 13.84 0.25 4.63
C PHE A 244 13.39 -1.19 4.45
N TRP A 245 14.26 -2.13 4.77
CA TRP A 245 13.95 -3.56 4.82
C TRP A 245 14.23 -4.10 6.21
N VAL A 246 13.33 -4.95 6.70
CA VAL A 246 13.55 -5.73 7.92
C VAL A 246 13.93 -7.14 7.50
N TYR A 247 15.09 -7.60 7.96
CA TYR A 247 15.59 -8.93 7.65
C TYR A 247 16.08 -9.64 8.91
N ARG A 248 16.24 -10.95 8.80
CA ARG A 248 16.77 -11.78 9.87
C ARG A 248 18.27 -11.98 9.68
N ASP A 249 19.07 -11.49 10.63
CA ASP A 249 20.53 -11.66 10.64
C ASP A 249 20.95 -13.01 11.24
N SER A 250 20.18 -13.49 12.23
CA SER A 250 20.34 -14.83 12.82
C SER A 250 19.00 -15.34 13.32
N PRO A 251 18.84 -16.63 13.69
CA PRO A 251 17.58 -17.16 14.19
C PRO A 251 16.95 -16.37 15.36
N ARG A 252 17.75 -15.57 16.08
CA ARG A 252 17.33 -14.82 17.27
C ARG A 252 17.39 -13.30 17.11
N SER A 253 17.79 -12.77 15.95
CA SER A 253 18.04 -11.33 15.79
C SER A 253 17.51 -10.82 14.46
N TYR A 254 16.86 -9.66 14.55
CA TYR A 254 16.38 -8.88 13.42
C TYR A 254 17.27 -7.66 13.22
N CYS A 255 17.38 -7.23 11.97
CA CYS A 255 18.13 -6.05 11.58
C CYS A 255 17.29 -5.23 10.58
N VAL A 256 17.58 -3.94 10.53
CA VAL A 256 16.97 -3.01 9.58
C VAL A 256 18.05 -2.48 8.66
N LEU A 257 17.85 -2.68 7.36
CA LEU A 257 18.69 -2.11 6.31
C LEU A 257 17.99 -0.88 5.73
N SER A 258 18.72 0.22 5.63
CA SER A 258 18.28 1.42 4.90
C SER A 258 19.05 1.53 3.59
N PHE A 259 18.40 2.05 2.55
CA PHE A 259 19.02 2.44 1.29
C PHE A 259 18.69 3.89 0.99
N ASP A 260 19.72 4.72 0.88
CA ASP A 260 19.59 6.10 0.49
C ASP A 260 19.42 6.21 -1.03
N LEU A 261 18.28 6.73 -1.50
CA LEU A 261 18.01 6.84 -2.94
C LEU A 261 18.78 7.98 -3.61
N GLU A 262 19.32 8.93 -2.87
CA GLU A 262 20.13 10.02 -3.40
C GLU A 262 21.54 9.55 -3.70
N VAL A 263 22.24 9.02 -2.70
CA VAL A 263 23.65 8.57 -2.85
C VAL A 263 23.77 7.11 -3.25
N GLU A 264 22.66 6.36 -3.24
CA GLU A 264 22.56 4.96 -3.65
C GLU A 264 23.45 4.01 -2.85
N ARG A 265 23.44 4.20 -1.53
CA ARG A 265 24.20 3.38 -0.60
C ARG A 265 23.31 2.71 0.43
N PHE A 266 23.69 1.49 0.76
CA PHE A 266 23.09 0.74 1.84
C PHE A 266 23.75 1.11 3.15
N ARG A 267 22.96 1.12 4.22
CA ARG A 267 23.41 1.33 5.58
C ARG A 267 22.58 0.48 6.53
N SER A 268 23.25 -0.40 7.26
CA SER A 268 22.63 -1.12 8.37
C SER A 268 22.41 -0.17 9.53
N LEU A 269 21.19 -0.14 10.06
CA LEU A 269 20.86 0.64 11.24
C LEU A 269 21.29 -0.12 12.51
N PRO A 270 21.38 0.57 13.66
CA PRO A 270 21.59 -0.10 14.95
C PRO A 270 20.59 -1.26 15.12
N LYS A 271 21.01 -2.33 15.80
CA LYS A 271 20.11 -3.48 15.99
C LYS A 271 18.92 -3.04 16.85
N PRO A 272 17.67 -3.24 16.38
CA PRO A 272 16.50 -2.93 17.18
C PRO A 272 16.45 -3.86 18.40
N PRO A 273 15.90 -3.39 19.54
CA PRO A 273 15.77 -4.15 20.78
C PRO A 273 14.62 -5.18 20.71
N ILE A 274 14.62 -5.98 19.64
CA ILE A 274 13.68 -7.05 19.37
C ILE A 274 14.43 -8.37 19.14
N ASP A 275 13.82 -9.46 19.57
CA ASP A 275 14.39 -10.81 19.51
C ASP A 275 13.39 -11.81 18.87
N SER A 276 13.73 -13.09 18.86
CA SER A 276 12.89 -14.15 18.27
C SER A 276 11.47 -14.28 18.86
N ARG A 277 11.13 -13.63 19.98
CA ARG A 277 9.76 -13.63 20.52
C ARG A 277 8.81 -12.80 19.66
N TYR A 278 9.33 -11.88 18.85
CA TYR A 278 8.54 -11.08 17.94
C TYR A 278 8.26 -11.87 16.66
N THR A 279 6.97 -12.08 16.37
CA THR A 279 6.52 -12.94 15.26
C THR A 279 6.09 -12.17 14.03
N GLU A 280 5.63 -10.93 14.20
CA GLU A 280 5.23 -10.03 13.11
C GLU A 280 5.94 -8.69 13.31
N ILE A 281 6.70 -8.26 12.30
CA ILE A 281 7.57 -7.09 12.39
C ILE A 281 7.48 -6.30 11.09
N ARG A 282 7.09 -5.03 11.16
CA ARG A 282 6.94 -4.15 10.00
C ARG A 282 7.56 -2.79 10.26
N MET A 283 8.07 -2.18 9.20
CA MET A 283 8.44 -0.77 9.22
C MET A 283 7.24 0.06 8.80
N GLU A 284 6.95 1.12 9.55
CA GLU A 284 5.90 2.08 9.27
C GLU A 284 6.38 3.50 9.58
N MET A 285 5.71 4.50 9.03
CA MET A 285 5.92 5.89 9.43
C MET A 285 5.01 6.22 10.61
N ILE A 286 5.61 6.71 11.70
CA ILE A 286 4.88 7.27 12.85
C ILE A 286 5.36 8.69 13.06
N GLY A 287 4.61 9.57 12.42
CA GLY A 287 4.85 10.99 12.24
C GLY A 287 5.79 11.12 11.08
N ASP A 288 6.81 11.92 11.31
CA ASP A 288 7.92 12.04 10.38
C ASP A 288 9.07 11.07 10.73
N ARG A 289 8.80 10.04 11.55
CA ARG A 289 9.82 9.10 12.04
C ARG A 289 9.61 7.68 11.53
N PRO A 290 10.64 7.08 10.89
CA PRO A 290 10.66 5.65 10.61
C PRO A 290 10.55 4.85 11.91
N SER A 291 9.61 3.90 11.94
CA SER A 291 9.25 3.16 13.14
C SER A 291 9.15 1.68 12.85
N LEU A 292 9.53 0.87 13.82
CA LEU A 292 9.43 -0.57 13.78
C LEU A 292 8.28 -1.02 14.69
N CYS A 293 7.22 -1.51 14.06
CA CYS A 293 6.06 -2.10 14.73
C CYS A 293 6.30 -3.60 14.85
N ALA A 294 6.39 -4.11 16.08
CA ALA A 294 6.72 -5.50 16.34
C ALA A 294 5.75 -6.11 17.35
N ARG A 295 5.25 -7.32 17.07
CA ARG A 295 4.33 -8.04 17.97
C ARG A 295 5.07 -9.06 18.84
N PRO A 296 5.30 -8.79 20.14
CA PRO A 296 5.86 -9.78 21.06
C PRO A 296 4.85 -10.87 21.45
N SER A 297 3.56 -10.64 21.18
CA SER A 297 2.48 -11.62 21.38
C SER A 297 1.27 -11.24 20.53
N GLN A 298 0.30 -12.14 20.42
CA GLN A 298 -0.97 -11.87 19.71
C GLN A 298 -1.83 -10.75 20.35
N PHE A 299 -1.51 -10.30 21.56
CA PHE A 299 -2.28 -9.30 22.30
C PHE A 299 -1.52 -7.99 22.48
N LYS A 300 -0.38 -7.81 21.82
CA LYS A 300 0.46 -6.64 22.05
C LYS A 300 1.23 -6.24 20.80
N ILE A 301 1.29 -4.95 20.53
CA ILE A 301 2.21 -4.34 19.57
C ILE A 301 3.14 -3.42 20.35
N ASP A 302 4.44 -3.63 20.19
CA ASP A 302 5.45 -2.67 20.61
C ASP A 302 5.88 -1.84 19.40
N ILE A 303 6.00 -0.54 19.62
CA ILE A 303 6.40 0.43 18.62
C ILE A 303 7.74 1.01 19.05
N TRP A 304 8.72 0.85 18.19
CA TRP A 304 10.07 1.39 18.36
C TRP A 304 10.32 2.45 17.31
N ILE A 305 10.91 3.57 17.71
CA ILE A 305 11.31 4.64 16.79
C ILE A 305 12.83 4.70 16.74
N ILE A 306 13.38 5.07 15.59
CA ILE A 306 14.79 5.43 15.51
C ILE A 306 14.93 6.92 15.81
N ASP A 307 15.60 7.23 16.90
CA ASP A 307 15.92 8.60 17.28
C ASP A 307 17.12 9.09 16.46
N ASP A 308 17.09 10.37 16.07
CA ASP A 308 18.17 11.06 15.35
C ASP A 308 18.58 10.35 14.05
N PHE A 309 17.62 9.84 13.26
CA PHE A 309 17.91 9.20 11.97
C PHE A 309 18.64 10.17 11.04
N GLY A 310 19.85 9.78 10.61
CA GLY A 310 20.78 10.59 9.83
C GLY A 310 21.73 11.45 10.67
N GLY A 311 21.59 11.44 12.00
CA GLY A 311 22.41 12.22 12.92
C GLY A 311 23.55 11.42 13.57
N VAL A 312 24.08 11.95 14.67
CA VAL A 312 25.33 11.48 15.28
C VAL A 312 25.10 10.31 16.25
N SER A 313 23.91 10.21 16.83
CA SER A 313 23.61 9.22 17.88
C SER A 313 22.32 8.44 17.58
N GLU A 314 22.29 7.77 16.43
CA GLU A 314 21.18 6.88 16.06
C GLU A 314 21.00 5.74 17.07
N HIS A 315 19.81 5.62 17.64
CA HIS A 315 19.45 4.50 18.51
C HIS A 315 17.95 4.26 18.48
N TRP A 316 17.55 3.06 18.88
CA TRP A 316 16.14 2.70 19.00
C TRP A 316 15.63 3.04 20.39
N SER A 317 14.50 3.74 20.46
CA SER A 317 13.77 3.96 21.71
C SER A 317 12.35 3.43 21.59
N LYS A 318 11.81 2.99 22.74
CA LYS A 318 10.44 2.49 22.79
C LYS A 318 9.49 3.68 22.80
N TYR A 319 8.69 3.81 21.75
CA TYR A 319 7.69 4.87 21.66
C TYR A 319 6.41 4.50 22.39
N ALA A 320 5.89 3.29 22.14
CA ALA A 320 4.64 2.84 22.74
C ALA A 320 4.56 1.31 22.86
N SER A 321 3.66 0.87 23.73
CA SER A 321 3.15 -0.50 23.81
C SER A 321 1.63 -0.42 23.77
N ILE A 322 1.03 -1.16 22.85
CA ILE A 322 -0.42 -1.15 22.65
C ILE A 322 -0.93 -2.56 22.92
N ASP A 323 -1.82 -2.67 23.90
CA ASP A 323 -2.52 -3.91 24.20
C ASP A 323 -3.71 -4.07 23.25
N ILE A 324 -3.78 -5.22 22.58
CA ILE A 324 -4.87 -5.61 21.69
C ILE A 324 -5.84 -6.49 22.49
N ILE A 325 -7.11 -6.10 22.53
CA ILE A 325 -8.13 -6.83 23.31
C ILE A 325 -8.79 -7.92 22.44
N ASN A 326 -8.67 -9.19 22.82
CA ASN A 326 -9.23 -10.37 22.12
C ASN A 326 -10.42 -10.99 22.90
N LYS A 327 -11.57 -10.30 22.98
CA LYS A 327 -12.75 -10.84 23.69
C LYS A 327 -14.05 -10.63 22.92
N ILE A 328 -14.52 -11.64 22.19
CA ILE A 328 -15.86 -11.57 21.57
C ILE A 328 -16.90 -11.91 22.64
N ILE A 329 -17.94 -11.08 22.74
CA ILE A 329 -19.10 -11.33 23.59
C ILE A 329 -20.30 -11.61 22.68
N ILE A 330 -20.79 -12.86 22.70
CA ILE A 330 -21.91 -13.30 21.86
C ILE A 330 -23.14 -13.53 22.75
N TYR A 331 -24.29 -13.04 22.29
CA TYR A 331 -25.58 -13.33 22.92
C TYR A 331 -26.17 -14.64 22.36
N GLU A 332 -26.29 -15.67 23.21
CA GLU A 332 -26.82 -16.97 22.81
C GLU A 332 -28.35 -16.97 22.99
N SER A 333 -29.09 -16.66 21.92
CA SER A 333 -30.56 -16.49 21.96
C SER A 333 -31.31 -17.71 22.48
N LYS A 334 -30.82 -18.93 22.22
CA LYS A 334 -31.41 -20.18 22.76
C LYS A 334 -31.27 -20.32 24.28
N ARG A 335 -30.30 -19.62 24.89
CA ARG A 335 -30.01 -19.71 26.34
C ARG A 335 -30.20 -18.40 27.10
N GLN A 336 -30.52 -17.30 26.40
CA GLN A 336 -30.73 -15.97 26.96
C GLN A 336 -29.56 -15.53 27.87
N LYS A 337 -28.31 -15.81 27.46
CA LYS A 337 -27.10 -15.46 28.21
C LYS A 337 -26.02 -14.90 27.30
N TRP A 338 -25.29 -13.93 27.82
CA TRP A 338 -24.05 -13.43 27.21
C TRP A 338 -22.89 -14.35 27.57
N ARG A 339 -22.12 -14.78 26.58
CA ARG A 339 -20.90 -15.56 26.79
C ARG A 339 -19.69 -14.83 26.21
N SER A 340 -18.62 -14.77 26.98
CA SER A 340 -17.33 -14.26 26.51
C SER A 340 -16.46 -15.41 26.01
N PHE A 341 -15.91 -15.24 24.82
CA PHE A 341 -14.96 -16.17 24.21
C PHE A 341 -13.60 -15.49 24.08
N LYS A 342 -12.54 -16.21 24.50
CA LYS A 342 -11.15 -15.82 24.23
C LYS A 342 -10.71 -16.52 22.95
N ILE A 343 -10.21 -15.75 21.98
CA ILE A 343 -9.71 -16.30 20.70
C ILE A 343 -8.27 -16.75 20.87
N TYR A 344 -7.97 -17.94 20.33
CA TYR A 344 -6.61 -18.43 20.18
C TYR A 344 -6.30 -18.64 18.69
N GLN A 345 -5.23 -17.95 18.26
CA GLN A 345 -4.46 -17.98 17.00
C GLN A 345 -5.09 -17.40 15.73
N ASN A 346 -4.29 -16.68 14.90
CA ASN A 346 -4.61 -15.62 13.89
C ASN A 346 -4.05 -15.57 12.37
N LYS A 347 -4.39 -16.37 11.31
CA LYS A 347 -4.26 -16.17 9.82
C LYS A 347 -5.52 -15.66 9.07
N LEU A 348 -5.58 -14.36 8.83
CA LEU A 348 -6.34 -13.85 7.69
C LEU A 348 -5.52 -14.10 6.40
N GLU A 349 -6.13 -14.65 5.34
CA GLU A 349 -5.51 -14.77 4.01
C GLU A 349 -5.57 -13.45 3.20
N VAL A 350 -5.31 -12.32 3.86
CA VAL A 350 -5.37 -10.99 3.23
C VAL A 350 -4.10 -10.22 3.54
N LYS A 351 -3.42 -9.73 2.48
CA LYS A 351 -2.26 -8.86 2.66
C LYS A 351 -2.73 -7.42 2.75
N THR A 352 -2.24 -6.72 3.77
CA THR A 352 -2.50 -5.30 3.99
C THR A 352 -1.27 -4.48 3.63
N THR A 353 -1.48 -3.29 3.10
CA THR A 353 -0.43 -2.31 2.89
C THR A 353 -1.00 -0.93 3.20
N VAL A 354 -0.26 -0.14 3.98
CA VAL A 354 -0.61 1.26 4.20
C VAL A 354 -0.40 2.01 2.89
N TYR A 355 -1.41 2.76 2.47
CA TYR A 355 -1.42 3.42 1.19
C TYR A 355 -2.09 4.78 1.29
N THR A 356 -1.38 5.83 0.90
CA THR A 356 -1.92 7.20 0.83
C THR A 356 -2.45 7.46 -0.57
N PRO A 357 -3.77 7.64 -0.76
CA PRO A 357 -4.35 7.84 -2.07
C PRO A 357 -3.91 9.15 -2.72
N SER A 358 -3.67 9.10 -4.02
CA SER A 358 -3.21 10.26 -4.79
C SER A 358 -3.83 10.32 -6.17
N PHE A 359 -4.12 11.54 -6.60
CA PHE A 359 -4.53 11.87 -7.96
C PHE A 359 -3.36 12.35 -8.84
N PHE A 360 -2.11 12.24 -8.37
CA PHE A 360 -0.93 12.57 -9.18
C PHE A 360 -0.90 11.72 -10.45
N SER A 361 -0.76 12.36 -11.61
CA SER A 361 -0.53 11.63 -12.85
C SER A 361 0.88 11.04 -12.87
N LEU A 362 0.99 9.76 -13.24
CA LEU A 362 2.29 9.13 -13.50
C LEU A 362 3.02 9.76 -14.69
N LYS A 363 2.27 10.34 -15.64
CA LYS A 363 2.84 11.03 -16.81
C LYS A 363 3.59 12.29 -16.39
N ASP A 364 3.03 13.01 -15.42
CA ASP A 364 3.64 14.24 -14.90
C ASP A 364 4.73 13.91 -13.87
N ALA A 365 4.55 12.86 -13.08
CA ALA A 365 5.53 12.42 -12.09
C ALA A 365 6.78 11.78 -12.72
N VAL A 366 6.65 11.18 -13.91
CA VAL A 366 7.78 10.62 -14.67
C VAL A 366 7.74 11.11 -16.13
N PRO A 367 8.11 12.39 -16.38
CA PRO A 367 7.99 12.99 -17.70
C PRO A 367 8.72 12.20 -18.79
N GLY A 368 8.00 11.92 -19.88
CA GLY A 368 8.53 11.18 -21.02
C GLY A 368 8.65 9.66 -20.83
N ALA A 369 8.19 9.11 -19.69
CA ALA A 369 7.97 7.68 -19.57
C ALA A 369 6.85 7.21 -20.50
N ASN A 370 6.91 5.94 -20.90
CA ASN A 370 5.82 5.32 -21.67
C ASN A 370 4.68 4.95 -20.72
N VAL A 371 3.92 5.97 -20.29
CA VAL A 371 2.75 5.81 -19.44
C VAL A 371 1.59 5.33 -20.30
N LYS A 372 1.05 4.16 -19.93
CA LYS A 372 -0.20 3.66 -20.48
C LYS A 372 -1.32 4.08 -19.54
N SER A 373 -2.41 4.59 -20.12
CA SER A 373 -3.60 5.01 -19.40
C SER A 373 -4.81 4.38 -20.07
N ILE A 374 -5.81 3.99 -19.29
CA ILE A 374 -7.12 3.59 -19.82
C ILE A 374 -8.19 4.54 -19.30
N ASP A 375 -9.07 5.00 -20.20
CA ASP A 375 -10.17 5.89 -19.83
C ASP A 375 -11.14 5.17 -18.86
N TRP A 376 -11.29 5.73 -17.67
CA TRP A 376 -12.17 5.21 -16.61
C TRP A 376 -13.62 5.00 -17.06
N PHE A 377 -14.08 5.83 -18.02
CA PHE A 377 -15.40 5.73 -18.63
C PHE A 377 -15.71 4.35 -19.23
N ARG A 378 -14.70 3.61 -19.72
CA ARG A 378 -14.91 2.25 -20.28
C ARG A 378 -15.04 1.17 -19.21
N ILE A 379 -14.55 1.40 -18.00
CA ILE A 379 -14.51 0.42 -16.91
C ILE A 379 -15.71 0.61 -15.98
N ALA A 380 -16.00 1.85 -15.57
CA ALA A 380 -17.15 2.17 -14.71
C ALA A 380 -18.50 1.79 -15.35
N TRP A 381 -18.67 1.99 -16.67
CA TRP A 381 -19.90 1.60 -17.38
C TRP A 381 -20.06 0.08 -17.55
N LYS A 382 -18.97 -0.70 -17.48
CA LYS A 382 -19.08 -2.17 -17.50
C LYS A 382 -19.52 -2.72 -16.15
N GLU A 383 -19.03 -2.14 -15.04
CA GLU A 383 -19.42 -2.60 -13.70
C GLU A 383 -20.85 -2.18 -13.32
N GLU A 384 -21.32 -0.96 -13.65
CA GLU A 384 -22.69 -0.52 -13.30
C GLU A 384 -23.82 -1.31 -13.99
N VAL A 385 -23.59 -1.81 -15.21
CA VAL A 385 -24.59 -2.62 -15.94
C VAL A 385 -24.63 -4.06 -15.41
N SER A 386 -23.53 -4.57 -14.84
CA SER A 386 -23.49 -5.89 -14.19
C SER A 386 -23.83 -5.86 -12.70
N SER A 387 -23.61 -4.74 -12.00
CA SER A 387 -23.82 -4.62 -10.54
C SER A 387 -25.27 -4.43 -10.15
N PHE A 388 -26.20 -4.28 -11.10
CA PHE A 388 -27.64 -4.27 -10.80
C PHE A 388 -28.19 -5.66 -10.43
N GLN A 389 -27.37 -6.72 -10.46
CA GLN A 389 -27.80 -8.07 -10.08
C GLN A 389 -26.98 -8.77 -8.98
N GLU A 390 -25.93 -8.15 -8.43
CA GLU A 390 -25.18 -8.77 -7.33
C GLU A 390 -24.76 -7.73 -6.28
N GLU A 391 -25.71 -7.33 -5.42
CA GLU A 391 -25.37 -6.92 -4.06
C GLU A 391 -24.87 -8.14 -3.28
N VAL A 392 -23.64 -8.58 -3.55
CA VAL A 392 -22.94 -9.44 -2.60
C VAL A 392 -22.40 -8.52 -1.51
N GLN A 393 -23.16 -8.35 -0.44
CA GLN A 393 -22.62 -7.85 0.82
C GLN A 393 -21.55 -8.83 1.30
N TYR A 394 -20.29 -8.58 0.99
CA TYR A 394 -19.19 -9.20 1.70
C TYR A 394 -19.10 -8.54 3.08
N GLN A 395 -19.73 -9.17 4.08
CA GLN A 395 -19.34 -8.94 5.45
C GLN A 395 -17.93 -9.52 5.63
N ILE A 396 -16.91 -8.67 5.56
CA ILE A 396 -15.63 -9.04 6.15
C ILE A 396 -15.81 -8.92 7.65
N PHE A 397 -15.95 -10.07 8.31
CA PHE A 397 -15.52 -10.15 9.69
C PHE A 397 -14.01 -9.92 9.68
N ILE A 398 -13.52 -8.82 10.26
CA ILE A 398 -12.14 -8.81 10.73
C ILE A 398 -12.10 -9.73 11.94
N SER A 399 -12.05 -11.03 11.69
CA SER A 399 -11.53 -11.97 12.66
C SER A 399 -10.04 -12.06 12.38
N THR A 400 -9.20 -11.29 13.06
CA THR A 400 -7.82 -11.76 13.25
C THR A 400 -7.94 -13.22 13.73
N LEU A 401 -7.58 -14.24 12.93
CA LEU A 401 -7.84 -15.67 13.23
C LEU A 401 -6.99 -16.62 12.37
N TRP A 402 -6.36 -17.71 12.93
CA TRP A 402 -5.46 -18.87 12.57
C TRP A 402 -3.94 -19.04 13.02
N CYS A 403 -3.37 -20.11 13.63
CA CYS A 403 -3.66 -21.52 14.01
C CYS A 403 -2.80 -21.94 15.25
N HIS A 404 -2.95 -23.04 16.02
CA HIS A 404 -3.83 -24.22 16.17
C HIS A 404 -4.35 -24.52 17.60
#